data_AF-A0A2N0H960-F1
#
_entry.id   AF-A0A2N0H960-F1
#
_cell.length_a   1.000
_cell.length_b   1.000
_cell.length_c   1.000
_cell.angle_alpha   90.00
_cell.angle_beta   90.00
_cell.angle_gamma   90.00
#
_symmetry.space_group_name_H-M   'P 1'
#
loop_
_entity.id
_entity.type
_entity.pdbx_description
1 polymer ?
#
loop_
_entity_poly.entity_id
_entity_poly.type
_entity_poly.pdbx_seq_one_letter_code
_entity_poly.pdbx_strand_id
1 'polypeptide(L)'
;MKKILVLFQFILCFTVFSQTNEKKVILLDVDTNQPVDGAVVLVLKTKQVLMTNTEGTVVFELKGGSNLKVTHSSYLPIIIKWASLNQEENIFYLKSKLNTLDDIVITSKNPHEIVKDLVENSTKTLNVPARLKVYSREFFKLNGDYTYFNDGLINFQLYKEQKKVKSILLLEQNRSFGLVDDLVFSDLLGYNLNSMMEKYYVFSVLRPLLDEKIRKKYTFVVKVNALNEGYNDIIATPIPVDKTTDLLDDFKIVYDVKRKLIIEITAVISPEALVAVDEKTAKGAKNIIRSKFKTNYRLDLGNYYLVSSNEEINYSVNVGNEIKNIEILNNLITTNFNIQNFTYNDSQVFKDKTLFNAKNSILTDYWNFSGLTPTAKELEIINKISN
;
A
#
# COMPACT_ATOMS: atom_id res chain seq x y z
N MET A 1 -55.77 2.26 26.92
CA MET A 1 -54.59 3.15 27.12
C MET A 1 -53.27 2.39 27.15
N LYS A 2 -53.08 1.32 27.95
CA LYS A 2 -51.82 0.54 27.97
C LYS A 2 -51.35 -0.03 26.61
N LYS A 3 -52.29 -0.49 25.76
CA LYS A 3 -51.95 -1.04 24.42
C LYS A 3 -51.50 0.01 23.39
N ILE A 4 -51.96 1.25 23.53
CA ILE A 4 -51.56 2.37 22.64
C ILE A 4 -50.18 2.88 23.01
N LEU A 5 -49.85 2.92 24.31
CA LEU A 5 -48.51 3.24 24.81
C LEU A 5 -47.45 2.26 24.31
N VAL A 6 -47.74 0.95 24.29
CA VAL A 6 -46.83 -0.06 23.76
C VAL A 6 -46.60 0.11 22.24
N LEU A 7 -47.65 0.48 21.49
CA LEU A 7 -47.53 0.76 20.05
C LEU A 7 -46.68 2.01 19.78
N PHE A 8 -46.84 3.06 20.60
CA PHE A 8 -46.02 4.28 20.52
C PHE A 8 -44.54 3.99 20.86
N GLN A 9 -44.30 3.10 21.81
CA GLN A 9 -42.96 2.67 22.21
C GLN A 9 -42.28 1.80 21.14
N PHE A 10 -43.05 0.99 20.40
CA PHE A 10 -42.55 0.28 19.22
C PHE A 10 -42.21 1.22 18.05
N ILE A 11 -43.02 2.26 17.80
CA ILE A 11 -42.78 3.23 16.73
C ILE A 11 -41.56 4.12 17.03
N LEU A 12 -41.35 4.52 18.29
CA LEU A 12 -40.18 5.30 18.73
C LEU A 12 -38.85 4.52 18.65
N CYS A 13 -38.88 3.19 18.68
CA CYS A 13 -37.67 2.38 18.48
C CYS A 13 -37.13 2.43 17.04
N PHE A 14 -37.93 2.84 16.05
CA PHE A 14 -37.53 2.88 14.64
C PHE A 14 -36.91 4.22 14.20
N THR A 15 -36.83 5.22 15.08
CA THR A 15 -36.32 6.57 14.72
C THR A 15 -34.99 6.93 15.35
N VAL A 16 -34.23 5.95 15.87
CA VAL A 16 -32.84 6.21 16.27
C VAL A 16 -31.98 6.27 15.02
N PHE A 17 -31.97 7.44 14.37
CA PHE A 17 -30.94 7.76 13.40
C PHE A 17 -29.60 7.81 14.15
N SER A 18 -28.75 6.81 13.93
CA SER A 18 -27.35 6.89 14.32
C SER A 18 -26.73 8.02 13.51
N GLN A 19 -26.54 9.19 14.12
CA GLN A 19 -25.75 10.25 13.50
C GLN A 19 -24.34 9.70 13.31
N THR A 20 -23.93 9.52 12.05
CA THR A 20 -22.57 9.13 11.71
C THR A 20 -21.65 10.28 12.11
N ASN A 21 -20.83 10.08 13.15
CA ASN A 21 -19.83 11.05 13.58
C ASN A 21 -18.59 10.92 12.68
N GLU A 22 -18.78 11.22 11.41
CA GLU A 22 -17.72 11.26 10.41
C GLU A 22 -16.76 12.42 10.72
N LYS A 23 -15.47 12.14 10.61
CA LYS A 23 -14.40 13.11 10.82
C LYS A 23 -13.48 13.08 9.61
N LYS A 24 -13.14 14.28 9.13
CA LYS A 24 -12.09 14.48 8.13
C LYS A 24 -10.86 15.07 8.82
N VAL A 25 -9.72 14.43 8.59
CA VAL A 25 -8.40 14.89 9.02
C VAL A 25 -7.56 15.18 7.79
N ILE A 26 -6.93 16.35 7.75
CA ILE A 26 -5.98 16.74 6.72
C ILE A 26 -4.61 16.92 7.36
N LEU A 27 -3.61 16.24 6.83
CA LEU A 27 -2.23 16.29 7.30
C LEU A 27 -1.40 17.09 6.31
N LEU A 28 -0.80 18.18 6.79
CA LEU A 28 0.05 19.07 6.00
C LEU A 28 1.47 19.09 6.56
N ASP A 29 2.46 19.28 5.69
CA ASP A 29 3.81 19.61 6.11
C ASP A 29 3.84 21.05 6.69
N VAL A 30 4.52 21.22 7.83
CA VAL A 30 4.54 22.49 8.57
C VAL A 30 5.27 23.62 7.86
N ASP A 31 6.26 23.30 7.02
CA ASP A 31 7.15 24.28 6.41
C ASP A 31 6.67 24.68 5.01
N THR A 32 6.10 23.73 4.26
CA THR A 32 5.66 23.89 2.86
C THR A 32 4.15 24.03 2.70
N ASN A 33 3.38 23.70 3.74
CA ASN A 33 1.92 23.64 3.72
C ASN A 33 1.36 22.67 2.65
N GLN A 34 2.20 21.75 2.15
CA GLN A 34 1.81 20.74 1.17
C GLN A 34 1.15 19.53 1.85
N PRO A 35 0.18 18.85 1.21
CA PRO A 35 -0.42 17.66 1.77
C PRO A 35 0.56 16.50 1.95
N VAL A 36 0.41 15.76 3.05
CA VAL A 36 1.22 14.58 3.35
C VAL A 36 0.49 13.31 2.90
N ASP A 37 0.88 12.81 1.73
CA ASP A 37 0.41 11.54 1.18
C ASP A 37 0.97 10.33 1.96
N GLY A 38 0.17 9.28 2.08
CA GLY A 38 0.61 7.98 2.62
C GLY A 38 0.92 7.96 4.12
N ALA A 39 0.49 8.96 4.90
CA ALA A 39 0.60 8.95 6.35
C ALA A 39 -0.39 7.95 6.95
N VAL A 40 0.10 7.07 7.81
CA VAL A 40 -0.71 6.04 8.46
C VAL A 40 -1.34 6.62 9.72
N VAL A 41 -2.67 6.52 9.81
CA VAL A 41 -3.47 6.98 10.95
C VAL A 41 -4.09 5.75 11.64
N LEU A 42 -3.68 5.49 12.88
CA LEU A 42 -4.26 4.44 13.72
C LEU A 42 -5.26 5.03 14.70
N VAL A 43 -6.51 4.58 14.63
CA VAL A 43 -7.54 4.83 15.64
C VAL A 43 -7.25 3.94 16.86
N LEU A 44 -6.76 4.54 17.96
CA LEU A 44 -6.16 3.76 19.07
C LEU A 44 -7.11 2.78 19.76
N LYS A 45 -8.40 3.13 19.87
CA LYS A 45 -9.41 2.31 20.55
C LYS A 45 -9.85 1.11 19.71
N THR A 46 -10.15 1.33 18.43
CA THR A 46 -10.68 0.30 17.52
C THR A 46 -9.58 -0.48 16.81
N LYS A 47 -8.34 0.03 16.84
CA LYS A 47 -7.20 -0.47 16.06
C LYS A 47 -7.42 -0.40 14.54
N GLN A 48 -8.39 0.40 14.09
CA GLN A 48 -8.58 0.66 12.67
C GLN A 48 -7.40 1.45 12.13
N VAL A 49 -6.86 0.97 11.02
CA VAL A 49 -5.76 1.61 10.29
C VAL A 49 -6.34 2.30 9.06
N LEU A 50 -5.91 3.55 8.87
CA LEU A 50 -6.27 4.40 7.76
C LEU A 50 -4.98 4.99 7.16
N MET A 51 -5.06 5.52 5.94
CA MET A 51 -3.94 6.15 5.24
C MET A 51 -4.43 7.40 4.52
N THR A 52 -3.65 8.48 4.59
CA THR A 52 -3.96 9.68 3.82
C THR A 52 -3.76 9.44 2.33
N ASN A 53 -4.63 10.05 1.54
CA ASN A 53 -4.49 10.09 0.08
C ASN A 53 -3.52 11.21 -0.35
N THR A 54 -3.41 11.45 -1.66
CA THR A 54 -2.54 12.49 -2.24
C THR A 54 -2.95 13.93 -1.85
N GLU A 55 -4.17 14.14 -1.35
CA GLU A 55 -4.65 15.39 -0.77
C GLU A 55 -4.39 15.47 0.75
N GLY A 56 -3.58 14.56 1.30
CA GLY A 56 -3.26 14.50 2.73
C GLY A 56 -4.46 14.16 3.61
N THR A 57 -5.54 13.66 3.01
CA THR A 57 -6.85 13.55 3.65
C THR A 57 -7.16 12.13 4.06
N VAL A 58 -7.77 11.97 5.23
CA VAL A 58 -8.43 10.75 5.67
C VAL A 58 -9.81 11.07 6.23
N VAL A 59 -10.79 10.24 5.88
CA VAL A 59 -12.17 10.31 6.39
C VAL A 59 -12.50 9.00 7.10
N PHE A 60 -13.11 9.10 8.29
CA PHE A 60 -13.47 7.94 9.10
C PHE A 60 -14.58 8.27 10.10
N GLU A 61 -15.27 7.23 10.56
CA GLU A 61 -16.26 7.36 11.64
C GLU A 61 -15.58 7.18 13.01
N LEU A 62 -15.74 8.15 13.90
CA LEU A 62 -15.18 8.07 15.25
C LEU A 62 -16.23 7.58 16.28
N LYS A 63 -16.14 6.30 16.65
CA LYS A 63 -17.03 5.68 17.65
C LYS A 63 -16.54 5.92 19.09
N GLY A 64 -17.02 7.03 19.67
CA GLY A 64 -16.65 7.49 21.02
C GLY A 64 -15.25 8.10 21.09
N GLY A 65 -14.81 8.53 22.28
CA GLY A 65 -13.50 9.16 22.45
C GLY A 65 -12.34 8.20 22.17
N SER A 66 -11.64 8.38 21.04
CA SER A 66 -10.41 7.67 20.70
C SER A 66 -9.39 8.61 20.08
N ASN A 67 -8.19 8.65 20.64
CA ASN A 67 -7.07 9.38 20.04
C ASN A 67 -6.63 8.69 18.74
N LEU A 68 -5.97 9.46 17.88
CA LEU A 68 -5.31 8.96 16.67
C LEU A 68 -3.81 9.00 16.88
N LYS A 69 -3.12 7.96 16.39
CA LYS A 69 -1.66 7.97 16.26
C LYS A 69 -1.30 8.07 14.79
N VAL A 70 -0.61 9.13 14.42
CA VAL A 70 -0.14 9.37 13.06
C VAL A 70 1.33 9.00 12.95
N THR A 71 1.68 8.24 11.93
CA THR A 71 3.05 7.84 11.64
C THR A 71 3.33 7.95 10.14
N HIS A 72 4.51 8.47 9.80
CA HIS A 72 5.04 8.47 8.44
C HIS A 72 6.56 8.29 8.51
N SER A 73 7.18 7.74 7.46
CA SER A 73 8.63 7.53 7.40
C SER A 73 9.40 8.85 7.47
N SER A 74 8.97 9.86 6.70
CA SER A 74 9.58 11.20 6.61
C SER A 74 9.11 12.24 7.61
N TYR A 75 8.12 11.97 8.48
CA TYR A 75 7.63 12.94 9.48
C TYR A 75 7.68 12.41 10.90
N LEU A 76 7.83 13.32 11.87
CA LEU A 76 7.76 13.00 13.29
C LEU A 76 6.35 12.49 13.64
N PRO A 77 6.22 11.43 14.45
CA PRO A 77 4.92 10.91 14.84
C PRO A 77 4.19 11.88 15.76
N ILE A 78 2.87 11.99 15.58
CA ILE A 78 2.01 12.80 16.46
C ILE A 78 0.87 11.97 17.03
N ILE A 79 0.34 12.40 18.18
CA ILE A 79 -0.89 11.88 18.75
C ILE A 79 -1.93 12.99 18.69
N ILE A 80 -2.98 12.78 17.89
CA ILE A 80 -4.13 13.69 17.82
C ILE A 80 -5.11 13.28 18.91
N LYS A 81 -5.42 14.21 19.81
CA LYS A 81 -6.37 13.96 20.90
C LYS A 81 -7.79 13.97 20.34
N TRP A 82 -8.62 13.03 20.78
CA TRP A 82 -10.02 12.96 20.32
C TRP A 82 -10.79 14.28 20.55
N ALA A 83 -10.49 14.98 21.64
CA ALA A 83 -11.11 16.26 21.99
C ALA A 83 -10.74 17.40 21.03
N SER A 84 -9.68 17.26 20.23
CA SER A 84 -9.30 18.22 19.19
C SER A 84 -9.99 17.98 17.84
N LEU A 85 -10.74 16.88 17.68
CA LEU A 85 -11.52 16.58 16.48
C LEU A 85 -12.92 17.19 16.57
N ASN A 86 -12.99 18.50 16.78
CA ASN A 86 -14.22 19.24 17.07
C ASN A 86 -14.88 19.85 15.82
N GLN A 87 -14.17 19.88 14.69
CA GLN A 87 -14.68 20.33 13.40
C GLN A 87 -15.06 19.13 12.51
N GLU A 88 -15.80 19.39 11.44
CA GLU A 88 -16.01 18.40 10.36
C GLU A 88 -14.67 18.11 9.67
N GLU A 89 -13.93 19.16 9.33
CA GLU A 89 -12.58 19.12 8.79
C GLU A 89 -11.55 19.64 9.81
N ASN A 90 -10.52 18.85 10.10
CA ASN A 90 -9.52 19.15 11.13
C ASN A 90 -8.12 19.06 10.52
N ILE A 91 -7.38 20.17 10.51
CA ILE A 91 -6.04 20.26 9.92
C ILE A 91 -4.98 20.05 11.01
N PHE A 92 -4.00 19.20 10.74
CA PHE A 92 -2.84 19.01 11.61
C PHE A 92 -1.54 19.08 10.82
N TYR A 93 -0.54 19.69 11.42
CA TYR A 93 0.77 19.86 10.81
C TYR A 93 1.75 18.78 11.28
N LEU A 94 2.47 18.22 10.31
CA LEU A 94 3.55 17.28 10.53
C LEU A 94 4.88 17.98 10.32
N LYS A 95 5.80 17.79 11.26
CA LYS A 95 7.18 18.26 11.14
C LYS A 95 8.02 17.21 10.44
N SER A 96 8.72 17.61 9.37
CA SER A 96 9.63 16.73 8.65
C SER A 96 10.72 16.20 9.58
N LYS A 97 11.10 14.93 9.37
CA LYS A 97 12.26 14.29 10.00
C LYS A 97 13.58 14.67 9.34
N LEU A 98 13.53 15.22 8.13
CA LEU A 98 14.74 15.54 7.37
C LEU A 98 15.57 16.53 8.20
N ASN A 99 16.72 16.06 8.68
CA ASN A 99 17.77 16.95 9.12
C ASN A 99 18.26 17.71 7.88
N THR A 100 18.43 19.02 7.98
CA THR A 100 18.98 19.86 6.89
C THR A 100 20.48 19.61 6.65
N LEU A 101 21.07 18.63 7.33
CA LEU A 101 22.46 18.20 7.23
C LEU A 101 22.47 16.71 6.85
N ASP A 102 23.17 16.38 5.75
CA ASP A 102 23.44 15.00 5.34
C ASP A 102 24.37 14.34 6.36
N ASP A 103 23.80 13.84 7.46
CA ASP A 103 24.54 13.07 8.45
C ASP A 103 24.87 11.69 7.86
N ILE A 104 26.10 11.55 7.38
CA ILE A 104 26.64 10.29 6.85
C ILE A 104 26.83 9.31 8.02
N VAL A 105 26.22 8.13 7.91
CA VAL A 105 26.47 7.05 8.86
C VAL A 105 27.81 6.40 8.54
N ILE A 106 28.81 6.62 9.39
CA ILE A 106 30.11 5.95 9.29
C ILE A 106 30.00 4.55 9.88
N THR A 107 30.13 3.53 9.04
CA THR A 107 30.10 2.12 9.44
C THR A 107 31.25 1.35 8.77
N SER A 108 31.87 0.43 9.51
CA SER A 108 32.87 -0.50 8.97
C SER A 108 32.25 -1.69 8.23
N LYS A 109 30.95 -1.95 8.42
CA LYS A 109 30.22 -3.05 7.79
C LYS A 109 29.86 -2.71 6.34
N ASN A 110 30.01 -3.69 5.45
CA ASN A 110 29.62 -3.54 4.05
C ASN A 110 28.11 -3.27 3.94
N PRO A 111 27.66 -2.22 3.22
CA PRO A 111 26.24 -1.88 3.11
C PRO A 111 25.36 -3.01 2.56
N HIS A 112 25.86 -3.87 1.67
CA HIS A 112 25.11 -5.04 1.19
C HIS A 112 24.84 -6.05 2.31
N GLU A 113 25.78 -6.22 3.23
CA GLU A 113 25.56 -7.08 4.39
C GLU A 113 24.56 -6.47 5.37
N ILE A 114 24.51 -5.13 5.48
CA ILE A 114 23.48 -4.44 6.26
C ILE A 114 22.10 -4.73 5.67
N VAL A 115 21.92 -4.57 4.35
CA VAL A 115 20.66 -4.89 3.67
C VAL A 115 20.27 -6.36 3.87
N LYS A 116 21.24 -7.28 3.73
CA LYS A 116 21.02 -8.72 3.96
C LYS A 116 20.53 -9.01 5.38
N ASP A 117 21.23 -8.51 6.40
CA ASP A 117 20.83 -8.66 7.80
C ASP A 117 19.43 -8.11 8.06
N LEU A 118 19.11 -6.94 7.49
CA LEU A 118 17.80 -6.31 7.65
C LEU A 118 16.69 -7.16 7.03
N VAL A 119 16.90 -7.71 5.83
CA VAL A 119 15.92 -8.59 5.18
C VAL A 119 15.76 -9.89 5.98
N GLU A 120 16.84 -10.52 6.40
CA GLU A 120 16.79 -11.76 7.19
C GLU A 120 16.08 -11.56 8.53
N ASN A 121 16.44 -10.51 9.27
CA ASN A 121 15.82 -10.20 10.56
C ASN A 121 14.34 -9.83 10.39
N SER A 122 14.02 -8.96 9.42
CA SER A 122 12.63 -8.56 9.17
C SER A 122 11.76 -9.74 8.75
N THR A 123 12.25 -10.63 7.87
CA THR A 123 11.53 -11.84 7.44
C THR A 123 11.27 -12.78 8.63
N LYS A 124 12.24 -12.90 9.54
CA LYS A 124 12.11 -13.72 10.74
C LYS A 124 11.13 -13.13 11.75
N THR A 125 11.07 -11.81 11.86
CA THR A 125 10.26 -11.10 12.86
C THR A 125 8.82 -10.84 12.41
N LEU A 126 8.53 -10.82 11.11
CA LEU A 126 7.16 -10.65 10.60
C LEU A 126 6.23 -11.70 11.23
N ASN A 127 5.09 -11.24 11.74
CA ASN A 127 4.15 -12.12 12.41
C ASN A 127 3.48 -13.06 11.40
N VAL A 128 3.67 -14.36 11.62
CA VAL A 128 2.99 -15.46 10.93
C VAL A 128 2.76 -16.58 11.98
N PRO A 129 1.54 -17.10 12.18
CA PRO A 129 0.33 -16.81 11.42
C PRO A 129 -0.16 -15.36 11.60
N ALA A 130 -0.82 -14.85 10.57
CA ALA A 130 -1.39 -13.52 10.57
C ALA A 130 -2.64 -13.46 9.71
N ARG A 131 -3.56 -12.59 10.10
CA ARG A 131 -4.74 -12.21 9.35
C ARG A 131 -4.68 -10.72 9.07
N LEU A 132 -4.70 -10.37 7.79
CA LEU A 132 -4.75 -8.99 7.32
C LEU A 132 -6.12 -8.78 6.69
N LYS A 133 -6.96 -7.94 7.31
CA LYS A 133 -8.13 -7.39 6.63
C LYS A 133 -7.64 -6.21 5.81
N VAL A 134 -7.87 -6.28 4.51
CA VAL A 134 -7.25 -5.40 3.54
C VAL A 134 -8.32 -4.75 2.69
N TYR A 135 -8.19 -3.45 2.45
CA TYR A 135 -8.83 -2.81 1.31
C TYR A 135 -7.83 -2.71 0.18
N SER A 136 -8.22 -3.21 -0.99
CA SER A 136 -7.46 -3.14 -2.23
C SER A 136 -8.24 -2.30 -3.23
N ARG A 137 -7.53 -1.45 -3.98
CA ARG A 137 -8.10 -0.58 -5.01
C ARG A 137 -7.15 -0.52 -6.20
N GLU A 138 -7.69 -0.67 -7.39
CA GLU A 138 -6.94 -0.66 -8.64
C GLU A 138 -7.64 0.22 -9.67
N PHE A 139 -6.87 1.13 -10.28
CA PHE A 139 -7.26 1.87 -11.47
C PHE A 139 -6.45 1.36 -12.66
N PHE A 140 -7.12 1.20 -13.80
CA PHE A 140 -6.52 0.81 -15.05
C PHE A 140 -6.79 1.88 -16.11
N LYS A 141 -5.72 2.32 -16.79
CA LYS A 141 -5.80 3.18 -17.96
C LYS A 141 -5.30 2.46 -19.20
N LEU A 142 -5.98 2.72 -20.30
CA LEU A 142 -5.56 2.35 -21.65
C LEU A 142 -5.43 3.62 -22.48
N ASN A 143 -4.24 3.84 -23.06
CA ASN A 143 -3.94 5.01 -23.89
C ASN A 143 -4.27 6.35 -23.22
N GLY A 144 -4.08 6.43 -21.89
CA GLY A 144 -4.34 7.63 -21.09
C GLY A 144 -5.76 7.75 -20.53
N ASP A 145 -6.72 6.96 -21.04
CA ASP A 145 -8.09 6.96 -20.54
C ASP A 145 -8.28 5.89 -19.47
N TYR A 146 -8.93 6.25 -18.36
CA TYR A 146 -9.35 5.24 -17.38
C TYR A 146 -10.49 4.41 -17.97
N THR A 147 -10.23 3.12 -18.22
CA THR A 147 -11.23 2.22 -18.82
C THR A 147 -11.78 1.23 -17.82
N TYR A 148 -11.12 1.06 -16.67
CA TYR A 148 -11.55 0.10 -15.67
C TYR A 148 -11.13 0.51 -14.25
N PHE A 149 -11.98 0.14 -13.29
CA PHE A 149 -11.74 0.28 -11.85
C PHE A 149 -12.18 -0.97 -11.08
N ASN A 150 -11.42 -1.39 -10.07
CA ASN A 150 -11.91 -2.31 -9.04
C ASN A 150 -11.48 -1.90 -7.64
N ASP A 151 -12.32 -2.24 -6.65
CA ASP A 151 -11.91 -2.25 -5.26
C ASP A 151 -12.58 -3.40 -4.49
N GLY A 152 -12.04 -3.73 -3.32
CA GLY A 152 -12.61 -4.78 -2.49
C GLY A 152 -12.02 -4.90 -1.10
N LEU A 153 -12.82 -5.51 -0.22
CA LEU A 153 -12.40 -5.95 1.12
C LEU A 153 -11.99 -7.41 1.07
N ILE A 154 -10.75 -7.66 1.44
CA ILE A 154 -10.09 -8.95 1.30
C ILE A 154 -9.52 -9.37 2.65
N ASN A 155 -9.74 -10.60 3.08
CA ASN A 155 -9.01 -11.19 4.21
C ASN A 155 -7.91 -12.10 3.69
N PHE A 156 -6.68 -11.74 4.00
CA PHE A 156 -5.53 -12.61 3.83
C PHE A 156 -5.27 -13.35 5.13
N GLN A 157 -5.19 -14.68 5.06
CA GLN A 157 -4.64 -15.49 6.15
C GLN A 157 -3.31 -16.08 5.74
N LEU A 158 -2.28 -15.73 6.51
CA LEU A 158 -0.90 -16.07 6.23
C LEU A 158 -0.45 -17.21 7.13
N TYR A 159 0.25 -18.16 6.53
CA TYR A 159 0.80 -19.31 7.22
C TYR A 159 2.27 -19.48 6.86
N LYS A 160 3.03 -20.00 7.81
CA LYS A 160 4.43 -20.33 7.58
C LYS A 160 4.50 -21.75 7.07
N GLU A 161 5.01 -21.92 5.85
CA GLU A 161 5.29 -23.23 5.29
C GLU A 161 6.77 -23.30 4.94
N GLN A 162 7.54 -24.00 5.78
CA GLN A 162 8.99 -24.06 5.69
C GLN A 162 9.64 -22.66 5.68
N LYS A 163 10.27 -22.27 4.56
CA LYS A 163 10.90 -20.96 4.32
C LYS A 163 10.00 -19.98 3.55
N LYS A 164 8.75 -20.35 3.28
CA LYS A 164 7.79 -19.54 2.52
C LYS A 164 6.62 -19.13 3.38
N VAL A 165 5.97 -18.04 2.98
CA VAL A 165 4.69 -17.62 3.52
C VAL A 165 3.64 -17.97 2.48
N LYS A 166 2.67 -18.82 2.85
CA LYS A 166 1.48 -19.04 2.03
C LYS A 166 0.37 -18.10 2.47
N SER A 167 -0.43 -17.64 1.53
CA SER A 167 -1.61 -16.82 1.79
C SER A 167 -2.87 -17.50 1.27
N ILE A 168 -3.91 -17.47 2.10
CA ILE A 168 -5.27 -17.83 1.72
C ILE A 168 -6.08 -16.56 1.64
N LEU A 169 -6.87 -16.45 0.58
CA LEU A 169 -7.59 -15.24 0.24
C LEU A 169 -9.09 -15.47 0.33
N LEU A 170 -9.77 -14.69 1.17
CA LEU A 170 -11.23 -14.60 1.16
C LEU A 170 -11.67 -13.21 0.73
N LEU A 171 -12.53 -13.15 -0.27
CA LEU A 171 -13.15 -11.91 -0.74
C LEU A 171 -14.44 -11.68 0.05
N GLU A 172 -14.50 -10.61 0.84
CA GLU A 172 -15.74 -10.26 1.59
C GLU A 172 -16.72 -9.51 0.69
N GLN A 173 -16.23 -8.45 0.06
CA GLN A 173 -17.00 -7.52 -0.77
C GLN A 173 -16.09 -6.97 -1.86
N ASN A 174 -16.66 -6.69 -3.02
CA ASN A 174 -15.95 -6.09 -4.14
C ASN A 174 -16.92 -5.44 -5.12
N ARG A 175 -16.38 -4.50 -5.89
CA ARG A 175 -17.01 -3.98 -7.09
C ARG A 175 -15.97 -3.76 -8.18
N SER A 176 -16.39 -4.01 -9.39
CA SER A 176 -15.68 -3.76 -10.63
C SER A 176 -16.56 -2.99 -11.60
N PHE A 177 -15.94 -2.05 -12.30
CA PHE A 177 -16.57 -1.22 -13.32
C PHE A 177 -15.67 -1.09 -14.54
N GLY A 178 -16.28 -0.93 -15.71
CA GLY A 178 -15.60 -0.69 -16.97
C GLY A 178 -15.26 -1.97 -17.75
N LEU A 179 -14.52 -1.80 -18.84
CA LEU A 179 -14.13 -2.85 -19.76
C LEU A 179 -12.60 -2.91 -19.85
N VAL A 180 -12.07 -4.13 -19.93
CA VAL A 180 -10.65 -4.35 -20.20
C VAL A 180 -10.51 -4.96 -21.58
N ASP A 181 -9.51 -4.51 -22.33
CA ASP A 181 -9.20 -5.01 -23.65
C ASP A 181 -8.62 -6.43 -23.57
N ASP A 182 -9.34 -7.41 -24.15
CA ASP A 182 -8.97 -8.83 -24.12
C ASP A 182 -7.58 -9.11 -24.68
N LEU A 183 -7.09 -8.31 -25.64
CA LEU A 183 -5.77 -8.48 -26.26
C LEU A 183 -4.62 -8.15 -25.30
N VAL A 184 -4.90 -7.42 -24.22
CA VAL A 184 -3.91 -6.92 -23.28
C VAL A 184 -4.03 -7.60 -21.92
N PHE A 185 -5.22 -8.11 -21.60
CA PHE A 185 -5.60 -8.54 -20.26
C PHE A 185 -4.83 -9.76 -19.72
N SER A 186 -4.68 -10.80 -20.54
CA SER A 186 -4.16 -12.11 -20.07
C SER A 186 -2.73 -12.04 -19.53
N ASP A 187 -1.96 -11.01 -19.92
CA ASP A 187 -0.56 -10.85 -19.56
C ASP A 187 -0.27 -9.44 -18.99
N LEU A 188 -1.19 -8.85 -18.23
CA LEU A 188 -0.92 -7.56 -17.58
C LEU A 188 0.24 -7.68 -16.57
N LEU A 189 1.21 -6.77 -16.67
CA LEU A 189 2.14 -6.51 -15.57
C LEU A 189 1.34 -5.83 -14.46
N GLY A 190 1.16 -6.50 -13.33
CA GLY A 190 0.34 -5.98 -12.26
C GLY A 190 0.15 -6.98 -11.13
N TYR A 191 -0.68 -6.58 -10.18
CA TYR A 191 -0.94 -7.30 -8.94
C TYR A 191 -1.37 -8.75 -9.19
N ASN A 192 -0.86 -9.65 -8.35
CA ASN A 192 -1.39 -11.00 -8.23
C ASN A 192 -1.77 -11.23 -6.76
N LEU A 193 -3.06 -11.16 -6.47
CA LEU A 193 -3.62 -11.26 -5.13
C LEU A 193 -3.17 -12.54 -4.41
N ASN A 194 -2.97 -13.65 -5.13
CA ASN A 194 -2.59 -14.94 -4.54
C ASN A 194 -1.12 -15.05 -4.15
N SER A 195 -0.24 -14.20 -4.68
CA SER A 195 1.21 -14.28 -4.43
C SER A 195 1.83 -13.00 -3.85
N MET A 196 1.08 -11.89 -3.84
CA MET A 196 1.62 -10.62 -3.37
C MET A 196 2.04 -10.65 -1.90
N MET A 197 1.28 -11.32 -1.02
CA MET A 197 1.59 -11.34 0.41
C MET A 197 2.85 -12.16 0.68
N GLU A 198 3.04 -13.26 -0.06
CA GLU A 198 4.30 -14.00 -0.02
C GLU A 198 5.47 -13.08 -0.38
N LYS A 199 5.36 -12.36 -1.52
CA LYS A 199 6.38 -11.41 -1.99
C LYS A 199 6.69 -10.32 -0.97
N TYR A 200 5.66 -9.75 -0.35
CA TYR A 200 5.82 -8.71 0.67
C TYR A 200 6.41 -9.24 1.98
N TYR A 201 6.11 -10.48 2.37
CA TYR A 201 6.63 -11.07 3.61
C TYR A 201 8.04 -11.65 3.48
N VAL A 202 8.51 -11.89 2.25
CA VAL A 202 9.91 -12.29 1.98
C VAL A 202 10.75 -11.17 1.38
N PHE A 203 10.21 -9.94 1.32
CA PHE A 203 10.85 -8.75 0.78
C PHE A 203 11.44 -8.97 -0.63
N SER A 204 10.68 -9.65 -1.50
CA SER A 204 11.20 -10.10 -2.81
C SER A 204 11.70 -8.95 -3.70
N VAL A 205 11.16 -7.75 -3.52
CA VAL A 205 11.58 -6.53 -4.23
C VAL A 205 13.06 -6.19 -3.99
N LEU A 206 13.61 -6.54 -2.82
CA LEU A 206 15.01 -6.28 -2.47
C LEU A 206 15.96 -7.38 -2.93
N ARG A 207 15.45 -8.45 -3.55
CA ARG A 207 16.27 -9.57 -4.02
C ARG A 207 17.42 -9.14 -4.96
N PRO A 208 17.27 -8.16 -5.87
CA PRO A 208 18.39 -7.69 -6.70
C PRO A 208 19.61 -7.23 -5.89
N LEU A 209 19.41 -6.67 -4.69
CA LEU A 209 20.49 -6.23 -3.78
C LEU A 209 21.22 -7.39 -3.10
N LEU A 210 20.60 -8.58 -3.08
CA LEU A 210 21.06 -9.77 -2.36
C LEU A 210 21.64 -10.85 -3.29
N ASP A 211 21.26 -10.83 -4.57
CA ASP A 211 21.63 -11.87 -5.53
C ASP A 211 23.04 -11.65 -6.11
N GLU A 212 23.95 -12.60 -5.88
CA GLU A 212 25.31 -12.59 -6.42
C GLU A 212 25.37 -12.53 -7.95
N LYS A 213 24.39 -13.11 -8.65
CA LYS A 213 24.36 -13.05 -10.12
C LYS A 213 24.06 -11.64 -10.61
N ILE A 214 23.19 -10.91 -9.92
CA ILE A 214 22.86 -9.52 -10.25
C ILE A 214 24.06 -8.60 -9.95
N ARG A 215 24.79 -8.85 -8.86
CA ARG A 215 26.03 -8.12 -8.53
C ARG A 215 27.16 -8.27 -9.55
N LYS A 216 27.08 -9.25 -10.46
CA LYS A 216 28.01 -9.36 -11.61
C LYS A 216 27.62 -8.47 -12.78
N LYS A 217 26.34 -8.12 -12.91
CA LYS A 217 25.81 -7.27 -13.98
C LYS A 217 25.72 -5.79 -13.59
N TYR A 218 25.60 -5.51 -12.28
CA TYR A 218 25.45 -4.16 -11.75
C TYR A 218 26.39 -3.94 -10.57
N THR A 219 27.02 -2.77 -10.57
CA THR A 219 27.66 -2.21 -9.38
C THR A 219 26.62 -1.37 -8.63
N PHE A 220 26.39 -1.66 -7.35
CA PHE A 220 25.46 -0.86 -6.55
C PHE A 220 26.21 0.20 -5.77
N VAL A 221 25.78 1.46 -5.92
CA VAL A 221 26.18 2.54 -5.03
C VAL A 221 25.21 2.53 -3.86
N VAL A 222 25.67 2.10 -2.70
CA VAL A 222 24.84 1.99 -1.50
C VAL A 222 25.28 3.03 -0.46
N LYS A 223 24.37 3.94 -0.09
CA LYS A 223 24.57 4.97 0.93
C LYS A 223 23.66 4.70 2.11
N VAL A 224 24.16 4.92 3.32
CA VAL A 224 23.38 4.82 4.56
C VAL A 224 23.38 6.19 5.22
N ASN A 225 22.20 6.75 5.47
CA ASN A 225 22.06 8.06 6.07
C ASN A 225 21.20 7.98 7.33
N ALA A 226 21.47 8.86 8.29
CA ALA A 226 20.60 9.04 9.43
C ALA A 226 19.35 9.81 9.00
N LEU A 227 18.16 9.25 9.23
CA LEU A 227 16.90 9.95 8.98
C LEU A 227 16.42 10.70 10.23
N ASN A 228 16.70 10.16 11.41
CA ASN A 228 16.50 10.75 12.75
C ASN A 228 17.08 9.79 13.81
N GLU A 229 16.94 10.12 15.10
CA GLU A 229 17.45 9.30 16.21
C GLU A 229 17.01 7.82 16.19
N GLY A 230 15.84 7.50 15.63
CA GLY A 230 15.28 6.14 15.62
C GLY A 230 15.41 5.39 14.30
N TYR A 231 15.68 6.09 13.19
CA TYR A 231 15.59 5.53 11.85
C TYR A 231 16.76 5.97 10.97
N ASN A 232 17.25 5.03 10.16
CA ASN A 232 18.16 5.29 9.06
C ASN A 232 17.48 4.95 7.74
N ASP A 233 17.98 5.52 6.66
CA ASP A 233 17.67 5.04 5.32
C ASP A 233 18.91 4.51 4.59
N ILE A 234 18.65 3.58 3.67
CA ILE A 234 19.63 3.04 2.73
C ILE A 234 19.14 3.41 1.35
N ILE A 235 19.98 4.10 0.58
CA ILE A 235 19.75 4.38 -0.83
C ILE A 235 20.71 3.50 -1.63
N ALA A 236 20.17 2.64 -2.50
CA ALA A 236 20.95 1.75 -3.34
C ALA A 236 20.58 1.96 -4.81
N THR A 237 21.55 2.47 -5.59
CA THR A 237 21.39 2.76 -7.01
C THR A 237 22.21 1.77 -7.85
N PRO A 238 21.58 1.01 -8.75
CA PRO A 238 22.29 0.11 -9.67
C PRO A 238 22.97 0.90 -10.79
N ILE A 239 24.25 0.63 -11.02
CA ILE A 239 25.00 1.11 -12.18
C ILE A 239 25.33 -0.12 -13.05
N PRO A 240 24.82 -0.21 -14.29
CA PRO A 240 25.13 -1.31 -15.18
C PRO A 240 26.64 -1.37 -15.46
N VAL A 241 27.22 -2.58 -15.45
CA VAL A 241 28.64 -2.77 -15.80
C VAL A 241 28.87 -2.67 -17.31
N ASP A 242 27.90 -3.17 -18.10
CA ASP A 242 27.86 -3.11 -19.56
C ASP A 242 26.46 -2.68 -20.01
N LYS A 243 26.24 -2.42 -21.31
CA LYS A 243 24.88 -2.27 -21.86
C LYS A 243 24.07 -3.53 -21.53
N THR A 244 22.91 -3.36 -20.91
CA THR A 244 22.02 -4.49 -20.55
C THR A 244 20.62 -4.25 -21.09
N THR A 245 19.86 -5.34 -21.22
CA THR A 245 18.42 -5.30 -21.54
C THR A 245 17.54 -5.39 -20.28
N ASP A 246 18.16 -5.51 -19.12
CA ASP A 246 17.50 -5.72 -17.84
C ASP A 246 17.38 -4.36 -17.14
N LEU A 247 16.20 -4.06 -16.64
CA LEU A 247 15.96 -2.80 -15.95
C LEU A 247 15.84 -3.08 -14.45
N LEU A 248 16.53 -2.28 -13.63
CA LEU A 248 16.53 -2.39 -12.18
C LEU A 248 16.09 -1.08 -11.54
N ASP A 249 15.40 -1.20 -10.41
CA ASP A 249 14.95 -0.06 -9.63
C ASP A 249 16.11 0.56 -8.83
N ASP A 250 16.01 1.86 -8.59
CA ASP A 250 16.61 2.51 -7.43
C ASP A 250 15.85 2.13 -6.17
N PHE A 251 16.56 1.73 -5.12
CA PHE A 251 15.97 1.29 -3.87
C PHE A 251 16.21 2.30 -2.75
N LYS A 252 15.16 2.59 -1.99
CA LYS A 252 15.24 3.25 -0.70
C LYS A 252 14.63 2.35 0.38
N ILE A 253 15.40 2.04 1.42
CA ILE A 253 14.98 1.19 2.54
C ILE A 253 15.08 2.00 3.82
N VAL A 254 13.96 2.25 4.49
CA VAL A 254 13.95 2.88 5.82
C VAL A 254 13.84 1.79 6.87
N TYR A 255 14.69 1.83 7.90
CA TYR A 255 14.71 0.80 8.94
C TYR A 255 14.89 1.38 10.36
N ASP A 256 14.31 0.70 11.35
CA ASP A 256 14.47 0.98 12.77
C ASP A 256 15.89 0.58 13.21
N VAL A 257 16.68 1.54 13.69
CA VAL A 257 18.10 1.32 14.02
C VAL A 257 18.27 0.33 15.17
N LYS A 258 17.41 0.42 16.19
CA LYS A 258 17.51 -0.41 17.40
C LYS A 258 17.04 -1.84 17.14
N ARG A 259 15.91 -1.97 16.43
CA ARG A 259 15.27 -3.27 16.18
C ARG A 259 15.80 -3.96 14.93
N LYS A 260 16.47 -3.22 14.05
CA LYS A 260 16.95 -3.68 12.73
C LYS A 260 15.82 -4.25 11.88
N LEU A 261 14.67 -3.57 11.90
CA LEU A 261 13.48 -3.94 11.13
C LEU A 261 13.24 -2.95 10.02
N ILE A 262 12.95 -3.45 8.82
CA ILE A 262 12.51 -2.63 7.69
C ILE A 262 11.15 -2.01 8.04
N ILE A 263 10.94 -0.75 7.73
CA ILE A 263 9.70 -0.03 8.00
C ILE A 263 9.11 0.51 6.71
N GLU A 264 9.94 0.83 5.73
CA GLU A 264 9.51 1.25 4.40
C GLU A 264 10.47 0.70 3.36
N ILE A 265 9.92 0.28 2.22
CA ILE A 265 10.70 0.07 0.99
C ILE A 265 10.07 0.91 -0.09
N THR A 266 10.90 1.65 -0.81
CA THR A 266 10.55 2.31 -2.05
C THR A 266 11.48 1.75 -3.14
N ALA A 267 10.92 1.33 -4.27
CA ALA A 267 11.64 0.92 -5.46
C ALA A 267 11.09 1.71 -6.65
N VAL A 268 11.94 2.43 -7.36
CA VAL A 268 11.54 3.31 -8.47
C VAL A 268 12.52 3.16 -9.61
N ILE A 269 12.00 3.11 -10.83
CA ILE A 269 12.84 3.21 -12.02
C ILE A 269 13.23 4.68 -12.24
N SER A 270 14.52 4.97 -12.24
CA SER A 270 15.02 6.29 -12.61
C SER A 270 14.93 6.57 -14.11
N PRO A 271 14.79 7.85 -14.52
CA PRO A 271 14.90 8.25 -15.92
C PRO A 271 16.19 7.77 -16.58
N GLU A 272 17.32 7.78 -15.86
CA GLU A 272 18.61 7.32 -16.35
C GLU A 272 18.61 5.82 -16.70
N ALA A 273 17.96 4.99 -15.87
CA ALA A 273 17.82 3.57 -16.12
C ALA A 273 16.95 3.27 -17.35
N LEU A 274 15.91 4.09 -17.62
CA LEU A 274 15.07 3.96 -18.81
C LEU A 274 15.83 4.25 -20.10
N VAL A 275 16.67 5.29 -20.10
CA VAL A 275 17.49 5.67 -21.26
C VAL A 275 18.57 4.62 -21.57
N ALA A 276 19.03 3.89 -20.55
CA ALA A 276 20.09 2.89 -20.70
C ALA A 276 19.61 1.55 -21.30
N VAL A 277 18.30 1.35 -21.45
CA VAL A 277 17.71 0.08 -21.92
C VAL A 277 17.13 0.25 -23.32
N ASP A 278 17.47 -0.66 -24.23
CA ASP A 278 16.93 -0.66 -25.59
C ASP A 278 15.43 -1.02 -25.59
N GLU A 279 14.65 -0.28 -26.38
CA GLU A 279 13.23 -0.60 -26.59
C GLU A 279 13.06 -1.96 -27.28
N LYS A 280 12.17 -2.78 -26.72
CA LYS A 280 11.80 -4.08 -27.27
C LYS A 280 10.70 -3.88 -28.29
N THR A 281 10.94 -4.31 -29.53
CA THR A 281 10.01 -4.11 -30.65
C THR A 281 9.15 -5.34 -30.97
N ALA A 282 9.47 -6.49 -30.40
CA ALA A 282 8.75 -7.74 -30.66
C ALA A 282 7.27 -7.65 -30.24
N LYS A 283 6.39 -8.37 -30.95
CA LYS A 283 4.97 -8.48 -30.58
C LYS A 283 4.84 -9.06 -29.16
N GLY A 284 4.02 -8.43 -28.34
CA GLY A 284 3.82 -8.75 -26.92
C GLY A 284 4.92 -8.20 -26.00
N ALA A 285 5.98 -7.60 -26.55
CA ALA A 285 7.03 -7.01 -25.72
C ALA A 285 6.50 -5.78 -24.99
N LYS A 286 6.89 -5.68 -23.71
CA LYS A 286 6.50 -4.60 -22.81
C LYS A 286 7.72 -3.75 -22.51
N ASN A 287 7.60 -2.46 -22.78
CA ASN A 287 8.62 -1.46 -22.45
C ASN A 287 8.08 -0.62 -21.29
N ILE A 288 8.73 -0.73 -20.13
CA ILE A 288 8.34 0.02 -18.94
C ILE A 288 8.70 1.49 -19.17
N ILE A 289 7.76 2.38 -18.88
CA ILE A 289 7.90 3.84 -18.98
C ILE A 289 8.00 4.45 -17.57
N ARG A 290 7.26 3.89 -16.61
CA ARG A 290 7.33 4.27 -15.19
C ARG A 290 7.03 3.05 -14.33
N SER A 291 7.80 2.84 -13.28
CA SER A 291 7.45 1.90 -12.22
C SER A 291 7.81 2.52 -10.89
N LYS A 292 6.86 2.50 -9.96
CA LYS A 292 7.04 2.94 -8.58
C LYS A 292 6.35 1.95 -7.67
N PHE A 293 7.09 1.44 -6.73
CA PHE A 293 6.62 0.51 -5.71
C PHE A 293 6.97 1.06 -4.34
N LYS A 294 6.01 1.06 -3.42
CA LYS A 294 6.21 1.49 -2.04
C LYS A 294 5.44 0.59 -1.08
N THR A 295 6.13 -0.04 -0.13
CA THR A 295 5.50 -0.75 0.99
C THR A 295 5.85 -0.14 2.33
N ASN A 296 4.89 -0.20 3.25
CA ASN A 296 5.07 0.22 4.64
C ASN A 296 4.77 -0.94 5.57
N TYR A 297 5.62 -1.10 6.59
CA TYR A 297 5.47 -2.08 7.65
C TYR A 297 5.44 -1.35 9.00
N ARG A 298 4.83 -1.98 9.99
CA ARG A 298 4.71 -1.39 11.32
C ARG A 298 4.87 -2.42 12.40
N LEU A 299 5.55 -2.02 13.46
CA LEU A 299 5.51 -2.68 14.76
C LEU A 299 4.44 -2.01 15.64
N ASP A 300 3.40 -2.76 16.02
CA ASP A 300 2.34 -2.32 16.92
C ASP A 300 2.02 -3.40 17.95
N LEU A 301 2.08 -3.05 19.24
CA LEU A 301 1.79 -3.97 20.35
C LEU A 301 2.55 -5.32 20.26
N GLY A 302 3.80 -5.26 19.81
CA GLY A 302 4.65 -6.44 19.63
C GLY A 302 4.44 -7.20 18.31
N ASN A 303 3.49 -6.78 17.47
CA ASN A 303 3.24 -7.37 16.16
C ASN A 303 3.86 -6.52 15.05
N TYR A 304 4.66 -7.15 14.19
CA TYR A 304 5.27 -6.59 13.00
C TYR A 304 4.58 -7.14 11.74
N TYR A 305 3.96 -6.27 10.95
CA TYR A 305 3.14 -6.66 9.80
C TYR A 305 3.12 -5.60 8.69
N LEU A 306 2.68 -6.00 7.49
CA LEU A 306 2.48 -5.11 6.35
C LEU A 306 1.26 -4.19 6.58
N VAL A 307 1.48 -2.88 6.50
CA VAL A 307 0.43 -1.87 6.65
C VAL A 307 -0.13 -1.44 5.31
N SER A 308 0.72 -1.17 4.34
CA SER A 308 0.27 -0.75 3.02
C SER A 308 1.25 -1.09 1.91
N SER A 309 0.72 -1.14 0.69
CA SER A 309 1.48 -1.23 -0.55
C SER A 309 0.85 -0.29 -1.57
N ASN A 310 1.69 0.45 -2.29
CA ASN A 310 1.30 1.32 -3.39
C ASN A 310 2.18 0.98 -4.58
N GLU A 311 1.58 0.60 -5.69
CA GLU A 311 2.29 0.23 -6.91
C GLU A 311 1.70 0.98 -8.08
N GLU A 312 2.58 1.56 -8.87
CA GLU A 312 2.27 2.23 -10.11
C GLU A 312 3.16 1.64 -11.19
N ILE A 313 2.55 1.17 -12.28
CA ILE A 313 3.28 0.72 -13.44
C ILE A 313 2.66 1.30 -14.71
N ASN A 314 3.48 1.96 -15.50
CA ASN A 314 3.17 2.44 -16.84
C ASN A 314 4.11 1.74 -17.81
N TYR A 315 3.56 1.11 -18.84
CA TYR A 315 4.33 0.49 -19.91
C TYR A 315 3.60 0.57 -21.25
N SER A 316 4.37 0.55 -22.33
CA SER A 316 3.84 0.32 -23.67
C SER A 316 3.95 -1.15 -24.05
N VAL A 317 2.96 -1.68 -24.76
CA VAL A 317 3.00 -3.03 -25.34
C VAL A 317 2.74 -2.97 -26.84
N ASN A 318 3.57 -3.64 -27.62
CA ASN A 318 3.33 -3.82 -29.05
C ASN A 318 2.36 -4.99 -29.27
N VAL A 319 1.10 -4.72 -29.64
CA VAL A 319 0.12 -5.79 -29.93
C VAL A 319 0.17 -6.29 -31.38
N GLY A 320 1.17 -5.85 -32.15
CA GLY A 320 1.47 -6.25 -33.52
C GLY A 320 1.12 -5.17 -34.54
N ASN A 321 -0.11 -4.65 -34.47
CA ASN A 321 -0.59 -3.62 -35.40
C ASN A 321 -0.48 -2.21 -34.82
N GLU A 322 -0.44 -2.09 -33.50
CA GLU A 322 -0.40 -0.82 -32.77
C GLU A 322 0.37 -1.00 -31.45
N ILE A 323 0.80 0.12 -30.89
CA ILE A 323 1.37 0.19 -29.55
C ILE A 323 0.29 0.71 -28.61
N LYS A 324 0.00 -0.06 -27.55
CA LYS A 324 -0.93 0.35 -26.49
C LYS A 324 -0.14 0.81 -25.28
N ASN A 325 -0.55 1.92 -24.67
CA ASN A 325 -0.03 2.37 -23.38
C ASN A 325 -0.96 1.92 -22.26
N ILE A 326 -0.39 1.32 -21.22
CA ILE A 326 -1.12 0.78 -20.08
C ILE A 326 -0.58 1.44 -18.82
N GLU A 327 -1.46 2.01 -18.01
CA GLU A 327 -1.13 2.44 -16.65
C GLU A 327 -1.99 1.69 -15.64
N ILE A 328 -1.35 1.16 -14.60
CA ILE A 328 -2.02 0.48 -13.51
C ILE A 328 -1.58 1.13 -12.20
N LEU A 329 -2.56 1.56 -11.41
CA LEU A 329 -2.37 2.15 -10.08
C LEU A 329 -3.04 1.25 -9.06
N ASN A 330 -2.25 0.63 -8.19
CA ASN A 330 -2.69 -0.28 -7.16
C ASN A 330 -2.41 0.30 -5.77
N ASN A 331 -3.43 0.32 -4.92
CA ASN A 331 -3.30 0.65 -3.51
C ASN A 331 -3.84 -0.49 -2.66
N LEU A 332 -3.09 -0.82 -1.62
CA LEU A 332 -3.45 -1.82 -0.64
C LEU A 332 -3.25 -1.23 0.75
N ILE A 333 -4.25 -1.34 1.61
CA ILE A 333 -4.15 -0.98 3.02
C ILE A 333 -4.70 -2.08 3.91
N THR A 334 -3.89 -2.52 4.87
CA THR A 334 -4.33 -3.37 5.98
C THR A 334 -5.11 -2.51 6.96
N THR A 335 -6.44 -2.65 6.97
CA THR A 335 -7.35 -1.93 7.88
C THR A 335 -7.41 -2.54 9.28
N ASN A 336 -7.13 -3.84 9.39
CA ASN A 336 -7.08 -4.57 10.65
C ASN A 336 -6.08 -5.72 10.59
N PHE A 337 -5.37 -5.95 11.70
CA PHE A 337 -4.41 -7.03 11.88
C PHE A 337 -4.82 -7.93 13.05
N ASN A 338 -4.71 -9.25 12.88
CA ASN A 338 -4.86 -10.24 13.95
C ASN A 338 -3.89 -11.41 13.72
N ILE A 339 -3.60 -12.20 14.75
CA ILE A 339 -2.83 -13.45 14.68
C ILE A 339 -3.72 -14.71 14.71
N GLN A 340 -5.02 -14.53 14.97
CA GLN A 340 -6.00 -15.62 15.00
C GLN A 340 -6.46 -16.00 13.60
N ASN A 341 -6.46 -17.31 13.38
CA ASN A 341 -6.89 -17.93 12.14
C ASN A 341 -8.42 -17.90 11.98
N PHE A 342 -8.81 -17.70 10.72
CA PHE A 342 -10.04 -18.10 10.06
C PHE A 342 -10.48 -19.56 10.10
N THR A 343 -11.76 -19.86 10.15
CA THR A 343 -12.29 -21.08 9.54
C THR A 343 -12.92 -20.73 8.20
N TYR A 344 -12.65 -21.51 7.16
CA TYR A 344 -13.21 -21.33 5.81
C TYR A 344 -13.34 -22.69 5.11
N ASN A 345 -14.16 -22.72 4.07
CA ASN A 345 -14.23 -23.83 3.13
C ASN A 345 -13.39 -23.52 1.89
N ASP A 346 -12.79 -24.54 1.28
CA ASP A 346 -11.95 -24.37 0.07
C ASP A 346 -12.69 -23.71 -1.10
N SER A 347 -14.02 -23.86 -1.16
CA SER A 347 -14.88 -23.21 -2.15
C SER A 347 -15.01 -21.69 -1.97
N GLN A 348 -14.67 -21.16 -0.79
CA GLN A 348 -14.69 -19.74 -0.48
C GLN A 348 -13.35 -19.05 -0.80
N VAL A 349 -12.31 -19.85 -1.07
CA VAL A 349 -10.97 -19.32 -1.38
C VAL A 349 -11.00 -18.68 -2.75
N PHE A 350 -10.70 -17.39 -2.80
CA PHE A 350 -10.52 -16.66 -4.05
C PHE A 350 -9.21 -17.08 -4.71
N LYS A 351 -9.25 -17.41 -6.00
CA LYS A 351 -8.11 -17.99 -6.74
C LYS A 351 -7.67 -17.18 -7.95
N ASP A 352 -8.45 -16.18 -8.35
CA ASP A 352 -8.10 -15.36 -9.51
C ASP A 352 -6.98 -14.38 -9.16
N LYS A 353 -6.20 -13.98 -10.16
CA LYS A 353 -5.06 -13.07 -10.00
C LYS A 353 -5.50 -11.71 -9.45
N THR A 354 -6.68 -11.25 -9.80
CA THR A 354 -7.19 -9.89 -9.57
C THR A 354 -8.69 -9.94 -9.31
N LEU A 355 -9.28 -8.83 -8.87
CA LEU A 355 -10.73 -8.71 -8.72
C LEU A 355 -11.47 -8.51 -10.06
N PHE A 356 -10.74 -8.46 -11.19
CA PHE A 356 -11.29 -8.22 -12.53
C PHE A 356 -12.45 -9.15 -12.88
N ASN A 357 -12.28 -10.45 -12.62
CA ASN A 357 -13.26 -11.48 -12.95
C ASN A 357 -14.23 -11.78 -11.80
N ALA A 358 -14.07 -11.10 -10.66
CA ALA A 358 -14.93 -11.31 -9.51
C ALA A 358 -16.29 -10.67 -9.76
N LYS A 359 -17.36 -11.45 -9.62
CA LYS A 359 -18.72 -10.89 -9.61
C LYS A 359 -18.84 -9.88 -8.48
N ASN A 360 -19.52 -8.76 -8.74
CA ASN A 360 -19.76 -7.73 -7.73
C ASN A 360 -20.53 -8.31 -6.55
N SER A 361 -20.04 -8.04 -5.36
CA SER A 361 -20.66 -8.43 -4.08
C SER A 361 -20.57 -7.22 -3.16
N ILE A 362 -21.65 -6.43 -3.13
CA ILE A 362 -21.73 -5.20 -2.35
C ILE A 362 -22.81 -5.41 -1.28
N LEU A 363 -22.39 -5.43 -0.01
CA LEU A 363 -23.28 -5.57 1.15
C LEU A 363 -23.41 -4.25 1.92
N THR A 364 -22.41 -3.36 1.79
CA THR A 364 -22.28 -2.08 2.48
C THR A 364 -21.50 -1.10 1.62
N ASP A 365 -21.55 0.20 1.94
CA ASP A 365 -20.70 1.22 1.34
C ASP A 365 -19.27 1.16 1.90
N TYR A 366 -18.62 0.01 1.75
CA TYR A 366 -17.36 -0.28 2.43
C TYR A 366 -16.23 0.68 2.08
N TRP A 367 -16.29 1.30 0.91
CA TRP A 367 -15.35 2.33 0.46
C TRP A 367 -15.37 3.59 1.33
N ASN A 368 -16.43 3.85 2.11
CA ASN A 368 -16.50 4.99 3.01
C ASN A 368 -15.72 4.78 4.32
N PHE A 369 -15.37 3.52 4.67
CA PHE A 369 -14.63 3.18 5.89
C PHE A 369 -13.47 2.21 5.62
N SER A 370 -13.06 2.12 4.36
CA SER A 370 -12.06 1.21 3.81
C SER A 370 -10.62 1.55 4.20
N GLY A 371 -10.41 2.66 4.91
CA GLY A 371 -9.10 3.13 5.32
C GLY A 371 -8.31 3.89 4.26
N LEU A 372 -8.83 4.02 3.04
CA LEU A 372 -8.25 4.87 2.00
C LEU A 372 -9.35 5.68 1.31
N THR A 373 -9.41 6.97 1.63
CA THR A 373 -10.42 7.88 1.08
C THR A 373 -10.06 8.26 -0.36
N PRO A 374 -10.98 8.09 -1.34
CA PRO A 374 -10.73 8.57 -2.69
C PRO A 374 -10.60 10.10 -2.72
N THR A 375 -9.69 10.60 -3.54
CA THR A 375 -9.64 12.03 -3.89
C THR A 375 -10.88 12.44 -4.67
N ALA A 376 -11.14 13.75 -4.78
CA ALA A 376 -12.25 14.24 -5.59
C ALA A 376 -12.15 13.78 -7.06
N LYS A 377 -10.93 13.80 -7.61
CA LYS A 377 -10.64 13.34 -8.98
C LYS A 377 -10.86 11.85 -9.14
N GLU A 378 -10.40 11.03 -8.19
CA GLU A 378 -10.63 9.58 -8.21
C GLU A 378 -12.11 9.26 -8.14
N LEU A 379 -12.89 9.98 -7.31
CA LEU A 379 -14.32 9.78 -7.21
C LEU A 379 -15.04 10.13 -8.53
N GLU A 380 -14.64 11.21 -9.20
CA GLU A 380 -15.15 11.57 -10.53
C GLU A 380 -14.88 10.46 -11.54
N ILE A 381 -13.66 9.91 -11.56
CA ILE A 381 -13.27 8.80 -12.43
C ILE A 381 -14.13 7.56 -12.15
N ILE A 382 -14.28 7.16 -10.87
CA ILE A 382 -15.09 6.00 -10.48
C ILE A 382 -16.53 6.17 -10.97
N ASN A 383 -17.13 7.34 -10.76
CA ASN A 383 -18.49 7.65 -11.19
C ASN A 383 -18.61 7.64 -12.72
N LYS A 384 -17.59 8.11 -13.45
CA LYS A 384 -17.58 8.10 -14.92
C LYS A 384 -17.52 6.68 -15.50
N ILE A 385 -16.78 5.76 -14.88
CA ILE A 385 -16.63 4.37 -15.37
C ILE A 385 -17.80 3.48 -14.92
N SER A 386 -18.44 3.83 -13.80
CA SER A 386 -19.60 3.10 -13.27
C SER A 386 -20.89 3.33 -14.06
N ASN A 387 -20.96 4.41 -14.85
CA ASN A 387 -22.08 4.76 -15.72
C ASN A 387 -21.75 4.40 -17.17
#